data_AF-A0A6A6XYB7-F1
#
_entry.id   AF-A0A6A6XYB7-F1
#
_cell.length_a   1.000
_cell.length_b   1.000
_cell.length_c   1.000
_cell.angle_alpha   90.00
_cell.angle_beta   90.00
_cell.angle_gamma   90.00
#
_symmetry.space_group_name_H-M   'P 1'
#
loop_
_entity.id
_entity.type
_entity.pdbx_description
1 polymer ?
#
loop_
_entity_poly.entity_id
_entity_poly.type
_entity_poly.pdbx_seq_one_letter_code
_entity_poly.pdbx_strand_id
1 'polypeptide(L)'
;CAVCGETHLISELPSLTNRNHLPQVCSDCYHGWLESELNLKSQKEIKCPEMGCKELPNHAEMQQYASPESFARFDALSVRDALTDDPNFRWCRNPNCDSGQIFEPDHSSHIFWCIACGFESCNFLGEGVHEGETCKEFD
;
A
#
# COMPACT_ATOMS: atom_id res chain seq x y z
N CYS A 1 -9.22 14.03 -25.12
CA CYS A 1 -8.71 12.89 -24.34
C CYS A 1 -7.84 12.02 -25.25
N ALA A 2 -6.59 11.78 -24.86
CA ALA A 2 -5.65 10.95 -25.63
C ALA A 2 -6.02 9.46 -25.66
N VAL A 3 -6.90 9.00 -24.76
CA VAL A 3 -7.31 7.59 -24.63
C VAL A 3 -8.61 7.31 -25.41
N CYS A 4 -9.71 7.99 -25.10
CA CYS A 4 -10.99 7.77 -25.78
C CYS A 4 -11.19 8.60 -27.05
N GLY A 5 -10.36 9.61 -27.31
CA GLY A 5 -10.48 10.50 -28.47
C GLY A 5 -11.53 11.61 -28.33
N GLU A 6 -12.30 11.65 -27.24
CA GLU A 6 -13.33 12.67 -27.04
C GLU A 6 -12.76 14.05 -26.72
N THR A 7 -13.48 15.10 -27.10
CA THR A 7 -13.09 16.49 -26.84
C THR A 7 -13.59 16.91 -25.46
N HIS A 8 -12.68 17.37 -24.61
CA HIS A 8 -12.98 17.91 -23.27
C HIS A 8 -12.26 19.25 -23.11
N LEU A 9 -12.78 20.11 -22.25
CA LEU A 9 -12.05 21.30 -21.85
C LEU A 9 -10.86 20.90 -20.98
N ILE A 10 -9.72 21.57 -21.14
CA ILE A 10 -8.52 21.28 -20.32
C ILE A 10 -8.82 21.46 -18.82
N SER A 11 -9.73 22.37 -18.46
CA SER A 11 -10.18 22.58 -17.09
C SER A 11 -11.01 21.43 -16.50
N GLU A 12 -11.54 20.55 -17.34
CA GLU A 12 -12.31 19.36 -16.92
C GLU A 12 -11.42 18.12 -16.79
N LEU A 13 -10.18 18.19 -17.27
CA LEU A 13 -9.24 17.09 -17.16
C LEU A 13 -8.63 17.04 -15.74
N PRO A 14 -8.26 15.85 -15.24
CA PRO A 14 -7.60 15.70 -13.95
C PRO A 14 -6.33 16.54 -13.86
N SER A 15 -6.35 17.56 -12.99
CA SER A 15 -5.16 18.36 -12.70
C SER A 15 -4.29 17.63 -11.70
N LEU A 16 -3.54 16.65 -12.19
CA LEU A 16 -2.60 15.88 -11.37
C LEU A 16 -1.49 16.81 -10.84
N THR A 17 -1.27 16.79 -9.54
CA THR A 17 -0.33 17.68 -8.85
C THR A 17 1.11 17.23 -9.16
N ASN A 18 2.05 18.19 -9.16
CA ASN A 18 3.49 17.93 -9.36
C ASN A 18 3.87 17.31 -10.72
N ARG A 19 3.06 17.52 -11.77
CA ARG A 19 3.40 17.04 -13.11
C ARG A 19 3.95 18.16 -13.99
N ASN A 20 5.06 17.89 -14.67
CA ASN A 20 5.66 18.78 -15.67
C ASN A 20 5.05 18.64 -17.06
N HIS A 21 3.80 18.19 -17.15
CA HIS A 21 3.06 18.02 -18.40
C HIS A 21 1.61 18.44 -18.23
N LEU A 22 0.97 18.84 -19.33
CA LEU A 22 -0.46 19.12 -19.34
C LEU A 22 -1.26 17.81 -19.21
N PRO A 23 -2.44 17.84 -18.60
CA PRO A 23 -3.31 16.67 -18.56
C PRO A 23 -3.89 16.41 -19.95
N GLN A 24 -3.80 15.16 -20.42
CA GLN A 24 -4.34 14.75 -21.73
C GLN A 24 -5.43 13.69 -21.65
N VAL A 25 -5.63 13.09 -20.48
CA VAL A 25 -6.59 12.00 -20.24
C VAL A 25 -7.80 12.55 -19.49
N CYS A 26 -9.02 12.22 -19.91
CA CYS A 26 -10.23 12.63 -19.19
C CYS A 26 -10.39 11.85 -17.86
N SER A 27 -11.24 12.36 -16.96
CA SER A 27 -11.54 11.73 -15.67
C SER A 27 -11.90 10.26 -15.81
N ASP A 28 -12.73 9.93 -16.79
CA ASP A 28 -13.31 8.59 -16.92
C ASP A 28 -12.25 7.58 -17.39
N CYS A 29 -11.41 8.00 -18.35
CA CYS A 29 -10.29 7.19 -18.79
C CYS A 29 -9.21 7.07 -17.70
N TYR A 30 -9.00 8.13 -16.91
CA TYR A 30 -8.07 8.10 -15.80
C TYR A 30 -8.55 7.17 -14.68
N HIS A 31 -9.84 7.20 -14.36
CA HIS A 31 -10.51 6.29 -13.44
C HIS A 31 -10.35 4.82 -13.90
N GLY A 32 -10.74 4.50 -15.14
CA GLY A 32 -10.62 3.13 -15.64
C GLY A 32 -9.17 2.62 -15.69
N TRP A 33 -8.23 3.51 -15.94
CA TRP A 33 -6.80 3.20 -15.84
C TRP A 33 -6.37 2.90 -14.40
N LEU A 34 -6.77 3.73 -13.43
CA LEU A 34 -6.49 3.51 -12.01
C LEU A 34 -7.04 2.17 -11.52
N GLU A 35 -8.29 1.84 -11.88
CA GLU A 35 -8.91 0.57 -11.50
C GLU A 35 -8.18 -0.63 -12.09
N SER A 36 -7.75 -0.53 -13.35
CA SER A 36 -6.99 -1.59 -14.00
C SER A 36 -5.64 -1.83 -13.32
N GLU A 37 -4.94 -0.76 -12.95
CA GLU A 37 -3.61 -0.84 -12.35
C GLU A 37 -3.67 -1.30 -10.88
N LEU A 38 -4.62 -0.81 -10.09
CA LEU A 38 -4.82 -1.22 -8.68
C LEU A 38 -5.20 -2.69 -8.54
N ASN A 39 -5.82 -3.27 -9.57
CA ASN A 39 -6.14 -4.70 -9.59
C ASN A 39 -4.94 -5.58 -9.95
N LEU A 40 -3.99 -5.07 -10.75
CA LEU A 40 -2.91 -5.85 -11.33
C LEU A 40 -1.55 -5.65 -10.64
N LYS A 41 -1.33 -4.50 -10.00
CA LYS A 41 -0.01 -4.08 -9.53
C LYS A 41 -0.03 -3.64 -8.08
N SER A 42 1.16 -3.62 -7.46
CA SER A 42 1.31 -2.98 -6.15
C SER A 42 1.21 -1.45 -6.30
N GLN A 43 0.77 -0.77 -5.25
CA GLN A 43 0.64 0.69 -5.22
C GLN A 43 1.92 1.42 -5.68
N LYS A 44 3.10 0.89 -5.34
CA LYS A 44 4.40 1.49 -5.67
C LYS A 44 4.76 1.41 -7.17
N GLU A 45 3.98 0.67 -7.96
CA GLU A 45 4.23 0.44 -9.39
C GLU A 45 3.28 1.22 -10.31
N ILE A 46 2.24 1.84 -9.75
CA ILE A 46 1.19 2.56 -10.49
C ILE A 46 1.74 3.92 -10.92
N LYS A 47 2.20 4.04 -12.16
CA LYS A 47 2.79 5.27 -12.72
C LYS A 47 1.82 5.94 -13.65
N CYS A 48 1.87 7.26 -13.77
CA CYS A 48 1.07 8.01 -14.74
C CYS A 48 0.83 7.30 -16.09
N PRO A 49 -0.41 7.32 -16.63
CA PRO A 49 -0.67 6.79 -17.96
C PRO A 49 -0.03 7.63 -19.09
N GLU A 50 0.43 8.85 -18.78
CA GLU A 50 1.08 9.74 -19.75
C GLU A 50 2.48 9.21 -20.13
N MET A 51 2.74 9.13 -21.43
CA MET A 51 4.03 8.68 -21.96
C MET A 51 5.20 9.53 -21.45
N GLY A 52 6.16 8.87 -20.81
CA GLY A 52 7.37 9.52 -20.28
C GLY A 52 7.23 10.11 -18.88
N CYS A 53 6.03 10.12 -18.29
CA CYS A 53 5.85 10.49 -16.90
C CYS A 53 6.00 9.27 -15.99
N LYS A 54 6.87 9.37 -14.97
CA LYS A 54 7.13 8.28 -14.00
C LYS A 54 6.57 8.58 -12.62
N GLU A 55 5.89 9.70 -12.47
CA GLU A 55 5.28 10.12 -11.21
C GLU A 55 4.13 9.18 -10.84
N LEU A 56 4.08 8.82 -9.56
CA LEU A 56 3.01 8.04 -8.95
C LEU A 56 1.79 8.94 -8.69
N PRO A 57 0.57 8.42 -8.70
CA PRO A 57 -0.58 9.16 -8.19
C PRO A 57 -0.43 9.34 -6.68
N ASN A 58 -0.71 10.55 -6.20
CA ASN A 58 -0.70 10.85 -4.78
C ASN A 58 -2.02 10.43 -4.10
N HIS A 59 -2.04 10.44 -2.77
CA HIS A 59 -3.20 9.99 -2.00
C HIS A 59 -4.48 10.78 -2.30
N ALA A 60 -4.39 12.10 -2.49
CA ALA A 60 -5.54 12.94 -2.84
C ALA A 60 -6.08 12.64 -4.24
N GLU A 61 -5.21 12.36 -5.21
CA GLU A 61 -5.60 11.94 -6.56
C GLU A 61 -6.31 10.59 -6.51
N MET A 62 -5.80 9.65 -5.72
CA MET A 62 -6.42 8.34 -5.55
C MET A 62 -7.79 8.47 -4.88
N GLN A 63 -7.92 9.34 -3.88
CA GLN A 63 -9.19 9.63 -3.22
C GLN A 63 -10.22 10.23 -4.18
N GLN A 64 -9.79 11.07 -5.10
CA GLN A 64 -10.66 11.78 -6.02
C GLN A 64 -11.08 10.92 -7.23
N TYR A 65 -10.18 10.11 -7.76
CA TYR A 65 -10.36 9.45 -9.05
C TYR A 65 -10.48 7.94 -8.99
N ALA A 66 -10.13 7.27 -7.90
CA ALA A 66 -10.38 5.82 -7.77
C ALA A 66 -11.80 5.53 -7.30
N SER A 67 -12.30 4.31 -7.55
CA SER A 67 -13.55 3.87 -6.94
C SER A 67 -13.40 3.73 -5.42
N PRO A 68 -14.48 3.88 -4.63
CA PRO A 68 -14.41 3.83 -3.17
C PRO A 68 -13.74 2.55 -2.63
N GLU A 69 -14.01 1.40 -3.25
CA GLU A 69 -13.38 0.12 -2.93
C GLU A 69 -11.87 0.14 -3.22
N SER A 70 -11.49 0.61 -4.41
CA SER A 70 -10.09 0.69 -4.83
C SER A 70 -9.30 1.67 -3.97
N PHE A 71 -9.89 2.81 -3.62
CA PHE A 71 -9.30 3.78 -2.71
C PHE A 71 -9.14 3.21 -1.30
N ALA A 72 -10.15 2.52 -0.75
CA ALA A 72 -10.05 1.90 0.57
C ALA A 72 -8.91 0.87 0.63
N ARG A 73 -8.74 0.06 -0.43
CA ARG A 73 -7.62 -0.87 -0.56
C ARG A 73 -6.28 -0.14 -0.64
N PHE A 74 -6.20 0.91 -1.45
CA PHE A 74 -5.00 1.75 -1.56
C PHE A 74 -4.63 2.41 -0.23
N ASP A 75 -5.61 2.94 0.50
CA ASP A 75 -5.42 3.62 1.79
C ASP A 75 -4.90 2.63 2.85
N ALA A 76 -5.52 1.46 2.97
CA ALA A 76 -5.06 0.40 3.87
C ALA A 76 -3.62 -0.04 3.56
N LEU A 77 -3.28 -0.20 2.27
CA LEU A 77 -1.92 -0.54 1.85
C LEU A 77 -0.93 0.60 2.10
N SER A 78 -1.34 1.86 1.91
CA SER A 78 -0.52 3.04 2.18
C SER A 78 -0.14 3.13 3.65
N VAL A 79 -1.12 2.94 4.54
CA VAL A 79 -0.90 2.87 5.99
C VAL A 79 0.04 1.71 6.31
N ARG A 80 -0.19 0.55 5.69
CA ARG A 80 0.63 -0.63 5.92
C ARG A 80 2.09 -0.43 5.55
N ASP A 81 2.33 0.15 4.38
CA ASP A 81 3.66 0.44 3.88
C ASP A 81 4.37 1.48 4.75
N ALA A 82 3.68 2.57 5.12
CA ALA A 82 4.24 3.62 5.98
C ALA A 82 4.66 3.09 7.37
N LEU A 83 3.92 2.13 7.92
CA LEU A 83 4.26 1.51 9.20
C LEU A 83 5.39 0.47 9.06
N THR A 84 5.45 -0.24 7.94
CA THR A 84 6.47 -1.29 7.69
C THR A 84 7.86 -0.70 7.44
N ASP A 85 7.95 0.59 7.09
CA ASP A 85 9.23 1.30 6.97
C ASP A 85 9.94 1.47 8.34
N ASP A 86 9.23 1.30 9.47
CA ASP A 86 9.85 1.25 10.79
C ASP A 86 10.41 -0.16 11.06
N PRO A 87 11.74 -0.30 11.29
CA PRO A 87 12.39 -1.60 11.48
C PRO A 87 11.92 -2.35 12.74
N ASN A 88 11.28 -1.67 13.68
CA ASN A 88 10.73 -2.25 14.90
C ASN A 88 9.23 -2.57 14.77
N PHE A 89 8.55 -2.10 13.73
CA PHE A 89 7.14 -2.39 13.54
C PHE A 89 6.91 -3.82 13.07
N ARG A 90 5.88 -4.47 13.62
CA ARG A 90 5.46 -5.83 13.24
C ARG A 90 3.94 -5.91 13.14
N TRP A 91 3.45 -6.52 12.06
CA TRP A 91 2.05 -6.90 11.91
C TRP A 91 1.73 -8.16 12.70
N CYS A 92 0.54 -8.21 13.31
CA CYS A 92 0.03 -9.43 13.92
C CYS A 92 -0.12 -10.53 12.85
N ARG A 93 0.36 -11.74 13.13
CA ARG A 93 0.24 -12.88 12.19
C ARG A 93 -1.08 -13.64 12.33
N ASN A 94 -1.98 -13.23 13.24
CA ASN A 94 -3.31 -13.82 13.34
C ASN A 94 -4.16 -13.35 12.16
N PRO A 95 -4.70 -14.24 11.31
CA PRO A 95 -5.47 -13.87 10.12
C PRO A 95 -6.77 -13.12 10.43
N ASN A 96 -7.22 -13.12 11.69
CA ASN A 96 -8.39 -12.38 12.14
C ASN A 96 -8.03 -11.07 12.87
N CYS A 97 -6.78 -10.59 12.74
CA CYS A 97 -6.29 -9.41 13.44
C CYS A 97 -5.44 -8.53 12.51
N ASP A 98 -5.96 -7.33 12.21
CA ASP A 98 -5.26 -6.33 11.38
C ASP A 98 -4.42 -5.34 12.22
N SER A 99 -4.18 -5.64 13.49
CA SER A 99 -3.34 -4.80 14.34
C SER A 99 -1.85 -5.00 14.06
N GLY A 100 -1.08 -3.93 14.20
CA GLY A 100 0.37 -3.99 14.27
C GLY A 100 0.87 -3.06 15.37
N GLN A 101 2.11 -3.28 15.80
CA GLN A 101 2.70 -2.54 16.90
C GLN A 101 4.20 -2.42 16.72
N ILE A 102 4.78 -1.40 17.35
CA ILE A 102 6.22 -1.28 17.51
C ILE A 102 6.64 -2.32 18.56
N PHE A 103 7.54 -3.20 18.16
CA PHE A 103 8.15 -4.21 19.01
C PHE A 103 9.60 -3.80 19.29
N GLU A 104 9.87 -3.36 20.50
CA GLU A 104 11.24 -3.10 20.96
C GLU A 104 11.78 -4.37 21.64
N PRO A 105 12.79 -5.04 21.05
CA PRO A 105 13.34 -6.26 21.65
C PRO A 105 14.10 -5.91 22.94
N ASP A 106 13.49 -6.18 24.09
CA ASP A 106 14.10 -6.08 25.41
C ASP A 106 15.07 -7.25 25.70
N HIS A 107 16.02 -7.46 24.80
CA HIS A 107 17.23 -8.29 24.97
C HIS A 107 17.06 -9.76 25.43
N SER A 108 15.83 -10.29 25.54
CA SER A 108 15.63 -11.68 26.00
C SER A 108 14.37 -12.37 25.49
N SER A 109 13.39 -11.64 24.96
CA SER A 109 12.15 -12.21 24.46
C SER A 109 12.13 -12.20 22.92
N HIS A 110 12.21 -13.38 22.30
CA HIS A 110 11.98 -13.56 20.86
C HIS A 110 10.49 -13.67 20.50
N ILE A 111 9.60 -13.40 21.47
CA ILE A 111 8.17 -13.62 21.36
C ILE A 111 7.48 -12.28 21.12
N PHE A 112 6.91 -12.13 19.94
CA PHE A 112 5.94 -11.09 19.63
C PHE A 112 4.61 -11.42 20.29
N TRP A 113 4.07 -10.49 21.06
CA TRP A 113 2.73 -10.58 21.64
C TRP A 113 1.86 -9.42 21.14
N CYS A 114 0.75 -9.75 20.47
CA CYS A 114 -0.17 -8.75 19.95
C CYS A 114 -1.00 -8.12 21.08
N ILE A 115 -0.85 -6.81 21.28
CA ILE A 115 -1.58 -6.06 22.32
C ILE A 115 -3.09 -6.08 22.09
N ALA A 116 -3.54 -6.16 20.84
CA ALA A 116 -4.96 -6.07 20.49
C ALA A 116 -5.72 -7.40 20.70
N CYS A 117 -5.12 -8.53 20.31
CA CYS A 117 -5.82 -9.83 20.31
C CYS A 117 -5.15 -10.90 21.17
N GLY A 118 -3.99 -10.61 21.75
CA GLY A 118 -3.23 -11.52 22.60
C GLY A 118 -2.48 -12.62 21.86
N PHE A 119 -2.44 -12.60 20.53
CA PHE A 119 -1.75 -13.62 19.73
C PHE A 119 -0.23 -13.58 19.93
N GLU A 120 0.37 -14.74 20.15
CA GLU A 120 1.80 -14.92 20.38
C GLU A 120 2.47 -15.52 19.13
N SER A 121 3.61 -14.95 18.72
CA SER A 121 4.43 -15.53 17.64
C SER A 121 5.92 -15.28 17.81
N CYS A 122 6.77 -16.16 17.27
CA CYS A 122 8.21 -15.96 17.27
C CYS A 122 8.58 -14.85 16.27
N ASN A 123 9.40 -13.89 16.70
CA ASN A 123 9.80 -12.72 15.93
C ASN A 123 10.99 -12.97 14.99
N PHE A 124 11.53 -14.19 14.92
CA PHE A 124 12.50 -14.54 13.88
C PHE A 124 11.84 -14.49 12.50
N LEU A 125 12.63 -14.00 11.54
CA LEU A 125 12.24 -13.65 10.19
C LEU A 125 11.66 -14.88 9.48
N GLY A 126 10.34 -14.92 9.29
CA GLY A 126 9.72 -15.73 8.23
C GLY A 126 9.22 -17.14 8.56
N GLU A 127 9.53 -17.74 9.71
CA GLU A 127 9.03 -19.09 10.04
C GLU A 127 8.25 -19.13 11.36
N GLY A 128 7.30 -20.07 11.44
CA GLY A 128 6.26 -20.15 12.46
C GLY A 128 6.78 -20.41 13.87
N VAL A 129 5.89 -20.36 14.85
CA VAL A 129 6.20 -20.76 16.22
C VAL A 129 6.43 -22.27 16.24
N HIS A 130 7.63 -22.69 16.60
CA HIS A 130 7.92 -24.09 16.85
C HIS A 130 7.48 -24.41 18.28
N GLU A 131 6.56 -25.36 18.43
CA GLU A 131 6.10 -25.82 19.73
C GLU A 131 7.19 -26.73 20.34
N GLY A 132 7.96 -26.22 21.30
CA GLY A 132 8.89 -27.01 22.10
C GLY A 132 10.39 -26.85 21.81
N GLU A 133 10.80 -26.00 20.87
CA GLU A 133 12.21 -25.81 20.54
C GLU A 133 12.65 -24.36 20.79
N THR A 134 13.66 -24.19 21.64
CA THR A 134 14.33 -22.90 21.82
C THR A 134 14.93 -22.49 20.48
N CYS A 135 14.79 -21.21 20.11
CA CYS A 135 15.24 -20.60 18.85
C CYS A 135 16.78 -20.64 18.60
N LYS A 136 17.50 -21.61 19.16
CA LYS A 136 18.96 -21.74 19.17
C LYS A 136 19.50 -22.78 18.19
N GLU A 137 18.65 -23.37 17.35
CA GLU A 137 19.06 -24.45 16.42
C GLU A 137 19.17 -24.01 14.95
N PHE A 138 19.07 -22.72 14.66
CA PHE A 138 19.39 -22.18 13.35
C PHE A 138 20.46 -21.10 13.47
N ASP A 139 21.72 -21.55 13.60
CA ASP A 139 22.93 -20.79 13.24
C ASP A 139 23.31 -21.12 11.79
#